data_AF-A0A914FH14-F1
#
_entry.id   AF-A0A914FH14-F1
#
_cell.length_a   1.000
_cell.length_b   1.000
_cell.length_c   1.000
_cell.angle_alpha   90.00
_cell.angle_beta   90.00
_cell.angle_gamma   90.00
#
_symmetry.space_group_name_H-M   'P 1'
#
loop_
_entity.id
_entity.type
_entity.pdbx_description
1 polymer ?
#
loop_
_entity_poly.entity_id
_entity_poly.type
_entity_poly.pdbx_seq_one_letter_code
_entity_poly.pdbx_strand_id
1 'polypeptide(L)'
;MVIEILHRIVQTFVEYFGECSDSTIKENLVIVFEILDEVLDNGFPLTMELNVLQDLIKPPNFLRSIRNQVTGETNHSEVLPTGQLSNVPWRRAGVKYTNNDVYFDVIEEIDAIIDKQGATVSAEIQGYVRLFNLIHI
;
A
#
# COMPACT_ATOMS: atom_id res chain seq x y z
N MET A 1 -8.55 8.51 14.59
CA MET A 1 -9.35 8.33 13.35
C MET A 1 -8.89 9.27 12.24
N VAL A 2 -9.07 10.60 12.32
CA VAL A 2 -8.66 11.50 11.22
C VAL A 2 -7.16 11.42 10.90
N ILE A 3 -6.29 11.44 11.92
CA ILE A 3 -4.84 11.34 11.70
C ILE A 3 -4.44 10.01 11.07
N GLU A 4 -5.08 8.91 11.46
CA GLU A 4 -4.84 7.59 10.87
C GLU A 4 -5.23 7.56 9.38
N ILE A 5 -6.37 8.15 9.04
CA ILE A 5 -6.83 8.28 7.65
C ILE A 5 -5.82 9.09 6.83
N LEU A 6 -5.33 10.21 7.37
CA LEU A 6 -4.32 11.02 6.69
C LEU A 6 -3.02 10.26 6.45
N HIS A 7 -2.55 9.49 7.45
CA HIS A 7 -1.38 8.65 7.27
C HIS A 7 -1.60 7.56 6.21
N ARG A 8 -2.78 6.93 6.19
CA ARG A 8 -3.13 5.94 5.15
C ARG A 8 -3.18 6.55 3.76
N ILE A 9 -3.77 7.73 3.59
CA ILE A 9 -3.81 8.43 2.29
C ILE A 9 -2.38 8.73 1.79
N VAL A 10 -1.51 9.23 2.67
CA VAL A 10 -0.11 9.49 2.32
C VAL A 10 0.60 8.19 1.93
N GLN A 11 0.37 7.10 2.65
CA GLN A 11 0.92 5.79 2.30
C GLN A 11 0.44 5.33 0.92
N THR A 12 -0.86 5.43 0.62
CA THR A 12 -1.41 5.10 -0.70
C THR A 12 -0.74 5.93 -1.81
N PHE A 13 -0.50 7.22 -1.59
CA PHE A 13 0.20 8.06 -2.57
C PHE A 13 1.65 7.61 -2.80
N VAL A 14 2.38 7.27 -1.74
CA VAL A 14 3.73 6.72 -1.86
C VAL A 14 3.71 5.38 -2.62
N GLU A 15 2.71 4.53 -2.41
CA GLU A 15 2.58 3.26 -3.13
C GLU A 15 2.19 3.43 -4.62
N TYR A 16 1.40 4.46 -4.96
CA TYR A 16 1.00 4.76 -6.34
C TYR A 16 2.11 5.46 -7.14
N PHE A 17 2.78 6.42 -6.52
CA PHE A 17 3.68 7.35 -7.21
C PHE A 17 5.16 7.16 -6.86
N GLY A 18 5.47 6.36 -5.83
CA GLY A 18 6.82 6.13 -5.31
C GLY A 18 7.24 7.17 -4.25
N GLU A 19 6.71 8.38 -4.31
CA GLU A 19 6.92 9.44 -3.33
C GLU A 19 5.69 10.35 -3.21
N CYS A 20 5.59 11.07 -2.08
CA CYS A 20 4.56 12.08 -1.86
C CYS A 20 5.22 13.46 -1.81
N SER A 21 5.39 14.10 -2.97
CA SER A 21 5.96 15.45 -3.11
C SER A 21 4.98 16.40 -3.81
N ASP A 22 5.17 17.71 -3.65
CA ASP A 22 4.32 18.73 -4.29
C ASP A 22 4.30 18.60 -5.82
N SER A 23 5.45 18.34 -6.44
CA SER A 23 5.55 18.08 -7.89
C SER A 23 4.78 16.83 -8.29
N THR A 24 4.98 15.72 -7.57
CA THR A 24 4.34 14.43 -7.89
C THR A 24 2.82 14.52 -7.80
N ILE A 25 2.30 15.21 -6.79
CA ILE A 25 0.85 15.43 -6.63
C ILE A 25 0.31 16.30 -7.77
N LYS A 26 0.99 17.39 -8.12
CA LYS A 26 0.57 18.30 -9.20
C LYS A 26 0.56 17.62 -10.57
N GLU A 27 1.54 16.76 -10.83
CA GLU A 27 1.65 15.99 -12.07
C GLU A 27 0.57 14.91 -12.20
N ASN A 28 0.06 14.38 -11.07
CA ASN A 28 -0.89 13.27 -11.04
C ASN A 28 -2.26 13.66 -10.44
N LEU A 29 -2.66 14.93 -10.52
CA LEU A 29 -3.87 15.46 -9.86
C LEU A 29 -5.14 14.66 -10.15
N VAL A 30 -5.32 14.18 -11.38
CA VAL A 30 -6.51 13.39 -11.76
C VAL A 30 -6.60 12.11 -10.93
N ILE A 31 -5.50 11.35 -10.85
CA ILE A 31 -5.42 10.09 -10.10
C ILE A 31 -5.56 10.36 -8.60
N VAL A 32 -4.98 11.46 -8.11
CA VAL A 32 -5.13 11.89 -6.71
C VAL A 32 -6.60 12.11 -6.36
N PHE A 33 -7.36 12.82 -7.20
CA PHE A 33 -8.79 13.04 -6.95
C PHE A 33 -9.60 11.74 -7.02
N GLU A 34 -9.32 10.86 -7.98
CA GLU A 34 -9.98 9.54 -8.06
C GLU A 34 -9.73 8.70 -6.80
N ILE A 35 -8.48 8.67 -6.31
CA ILE A 35 -8.13 7.95 -5.08
C ILE A 35 -8.89 8.55 -3.89
N LEU A 36 -8.94 9.88 -3.77
CA LEU A 36 -9.63 10.54 -2.66
C LEU A 36 -11.14 10.28 -2.66
N ASP A 37 -11.77 10.28 -3.83
CA ASP A 37 -13.21 10.00 -3.99
C ASP A 37 -13.55 8.55 -3.60
N GLU A 38 -12.70 7.59 -3.96
CA GLU A 38 -12.89 6.18 -3.60
C GLU A 38 -12.55 5.87 -2.12
N VAL A 39 -11.54 6.56 -1.57
CA VAL A 39 -11.12 6.35 -0.17
C VAL A 39 -12.09 6.99 0.82
N LEU A 40 -12.69 8.13 0.47
CA LEU A 40 -13.57 8.92 1.33
C LEU A 40 -14.93 9.15 0.68
N ASP A 41 -15.95 8.42 1.13
CA ASP A 41 -17.34 8.70 0.77
C ASP A 41 -18.01 9.54 1.88
N ASN A 42 -18.42 10.77 1.54
CA ASN A 42 -19.07 11.73 2.46
C ASN A 42 -18.31 11.93 3.79
N GLY A 43 -16.97 11.91 3.74
CA GLY A 43 -16.10 12.08 4.92
C GLY A 43 -15.93 10.81 5.77
N PHE A 44 -16.50 9.68 5.36
CA PHE A 44 -16.28 8.38 5.98
C PHE A 44 -15.31 7.54 5.14
N PRO A 45 -14.33 6.86 5.78
CA PRO A 45 -13.43 5.96 5.06
C PRO A 45 -14.18 4.72 4.56
N LEU A 46 -14.09 4.44 3.26
CA LEU A 46 -14.77 3.30 2.61
C LEU A 46 -13.75 2.22 2.18
N THR A 47 -13.04 2.44 1.06
CA THR A 47 -12.08 1.48 0.51
C THR A 47 -10.64 1.99 0.69
N MET A 48 -9.88 1.37 1.61
CA MET A 48 -8.46 1.75 1.86
C MET A 48 -7.45 0.65 1.49
N GLU A 49 -7.93 -0.43 0.87
CA GLU A 49 -7.09 -1.58 0.55
C GLU A 49 -6.42 -1.37 -0.80
N LEU A 50 -5.09 -1.24 -0.80
CA LEU A 50 -4.31 -0.87 -1.98
C LEU A 50 -4.58 -1.78 -3.18
N ASN A 51 -4.69 -3.09 -2.97
CA ASN A 51 -4.93 -4.03 -4.07
C ASN A 51 -6.26 -3.76 -4.78
N VAL A 52 -7.29 -3.41 -4.02
CA VAL A 52 -8.62 -3.07 -4.54
C VAL A 52 -8.56 -1.72 -5.26
N LEU A 53 -7.92 -0.72 -4.64
CA LEU A 53 -7.72 0.60 -5.25
C LEU A 53 -6.95 0.49 -6.57
N GLN A 54 -5.87 -0.30 -6.64
CA GLN A 54 -5.09 -0.48 -7.86
C GLN A 54 -5.83 -1.25 -8.95
N ASP A 55 -6.82 -2.05 -8.57
CA ASP A 55 -7.66 -2.74 -9.53
C ASP A 55 -8.68 -1.78 -10.16
N LEU A 56 -9.25 -0.86 -9.36
CA LEU A 56 -10.18 0.19 -9.77
C LEU A 56 -9.51 1.36 -10.52
N ILE A 57 -8.44 1.91 -9.93
CA ILE A 57 -7.71 3.09 -10.37
C ILE A 57 -6.28 2.66 -10.68
N LYS A 58 -5.93 2.58 -11.96
CA LYS A 58 -4.61 2.07 -12.40
C LYS A 58 -3.50 3.09 -12.07
N PRO A 59 -2.42 2.68 -11.38
CA PRO A 59 -1.27 3.56 -11.18
C PRO A 59 -0.64 4.00 -12.51
N PRO A 60 -0.05 5.21 -12.59
CA PRO A 60 0.52 5.74 -13.82
C PRO A 60 1.66 4.86 -14.38
N ASN A 61 2.39 4.18 -13.49
CA ASN A 61 3.47 3.26 -13.86
C ASN A 61 2.99 1.91 -14.44
N PHE A 62 1.70 1.56 -14.30
CA PHE A 62 1.17 0.27 -14.73
C PHE A 62 1.22 0.09 -16.26
N LEU A 63 1.04 1.18 -17.01
CA LEU A 63 1.11 1.19 -18.48
C LEU A 63 2.50 0.83 -19.02
N ARG A 64 3.57 1.03 -18.24
CA ARG A 64 4.94 0.66 -18.67
C ARG A 64 5.14 -0.86 -18.68
N SER A 65 4.44 -1.61 -17.83
CA SER A 65 4.47 -3.07 -17.82
C SER A 65 3.60 -3.68 -18.92
N ILE A 66 2.51 -3.00 -19.33
CA ILE A 66 1.62 -3.47 -20.40
C ILE A 66 2.15 -3.12 -21.80
N ARG A 67 3.06 -2.16 -21.93
CA ARG A 67 3.68 -1.83 -23.23
C ARG A 67 4.47 -2.99 -23.88
N ASN A 68 4.79 -4.04 -23.12
CA ASN A 68 5.38 -5.28 -23.64
C ASN A 68 4.36 -6.33 -24.08
N GLN A 69 3.05 -6.09 -23.92
CA GLN A 69 1.98 -6.91 -24.48
C GLN A 69 1.08 -6.05 -25.37
N VAL A 70 1.37 -6.16 -26.66
CA VAL A 70 0.58 -5.65 -27.79
C VAL A 70 -0.90 -5.94 -27.59
N THR A 71 -1.73 -4.89 -27.51
CA THR A 71 -2.94 -4.63 -28.33
C THR A 71 -3.70 -3.46 -27.72
N GLY A 72 -4.02 -2.44 -28.53
CA GLY A 72 -4.72 -1.26 -28.06
C GLY A 72 -6.17 -1.54 -27.66
N GLU A 73 -6.49 -1.31 -26.39
CA GLU A 73 -7.85 -1.20 -25.87
C GLU A 73 -7.89 -0.12 -24.78
N THR A 74 -9.06 0.53 -24.67
CA THR A 74 -9.33 1.75 -23.91
C THR A 74 -9.13 1.60 -22.40
N ASN A 75 -8.78 2.72 -21.73
CA ASN A 75 -8.42 2.86 -20.31
C ASN A 75 -9.53 2.53 -19.29
N HIS A 76 -10.58 1.79 -19.65
CA HIS A 76 -11.63 1.36 -18.73
C HIS A 76 -11.61 -0.16 -18.64
N SER A 77 -11.28 -0.69 -17.45
CA SER A 77 -11.44 -2.11 -17.15
C SER A 77 -12.93 -2.44 -17.08
N GLU A 78 -13.50 -3.06 -18.12
CA GLU A 78 -14.88 -3.59 -18.11
C GLU A 78 -15.07 -4.79 -17.15
N VAL A 79 -13.98 -5.29 -16.56
CA VAL A 79 -14.02 -6.35 -15.56
C VAL A 79 -14.10 -5.71 -14.18
N LEU A 80 -15.21 -5.96 -13.47
CA LEU A 80 -15.37 -5.60 -12.06
C LEU A 80 -14.20 -6.17 -11.24
N PRO A 81 -13.55 -5.38 -10.35
CA PRO A 81 -12.49 -5.86 -9.50
C PRO A 81 -12.98 -7.04 -8.67
N THR A 82 -12.37 -8.22 -8.87
CA THR A 82 -12.70 -9.41 -8.09
C THR A 82 -12.36 -9.24 -6.61
N GLY A 83 -11.52 -8.25 -6.29
CA GLY A 83 -11.14 -7.85 -4.92
C GLY A 83 -12.28 -7.23 -4.10
N GLN A 84 -13.24 -6.51 -4.71
CA GLN A 84 -14.35 -5.91 -3.95
C GLN A 84 -15.36 -6.93 -3.39
N LEU A 85 -15.38 -8.15 -3.94
CA LEU A 85 -16.22 -9.25 -3.46
C LEU A 85 -15.44 -10.29 -2.63
N SER A 86 -14.12 -10.10 -2.48
CA SER A 86 -13.26 -10.98 -1.70
C SER A 86 -13.36 -10.64 -0.22
N ASN A 87 -13.53 -11.64 0.63
CA ASN A 87 -13.37 -11.51 2.08
C ASN A 87 -11.90 -11.35 2.52
N VAL A 88 -10.96 -11.35 1.56
CA VAL A 88 -9.52 -11.17 1.75
C VAL A 88 -9.03 -10.00 0.88
N PRO A 89 -9.34 -8.74 1.25
CA PRO A 89 -9.05 -7.59 0.39
C PRO A 89 -7.55 -7.22 0.33
N TRP A 90 -6.76 -7.66 1.31
CA TRP A 90 -5.30 -7.47 1.35
C TRP A 90 -4.52 -8.39 0.38
N ARG A 91 -5.20 -9.25 -0.40
CA ARG A 91 -4.56 -10.20 -1.30
C ARG A 91 -5.32 -10.35 -2.63
N ARG A 92 -4.58 -10.31 -3.74
CA ARG A 92 -5.13 -10.65 -5.07
C ARG A 92 -5.45 -12.14 -5.18
N ALA A 93 -6.56 -12.47 -5.82
CA ALA A 93 -6.95 -13.85 -6.10
C ALA A 93 -6.07 -14.47 -7.21
N GLY A 94 -5.83 -15.79 -7.13
CA GLY A 94 -5.19 -16.57 -8.20
C GLY A 94 -3.67 -16.41 -8.38
N VAL A 95 -2.95 -15.86 -7.39
CA VAL A 95 -1.50 -15.64 -7.45
C VAL A 95 -0.72 -16.96 -7.38
N LYS A 96 0.02 -17.30 -8.46
CA LYS A 96 0.88 -18.49 -8.62
C LYS A 96 2.37 -18.16 -8.52
N TYR A 97 3.05 -18.90 -7.65
CA TYR A 97 4.50 -18.90 -7.51
C TYR A 97 5.06 -20.29 -7.79
N THR A 98 6.31 -20.35 -8.27
CA THR A 98 7.01 -21.62 -8.55
C THR A 98 7.39 -22.35 -7.27
N ASN A 99 7.81 -21.60 -6.25
CA ASN A 99 8.08 -22.08 -4.90
C ASN A 99 7.24 -21.30 -3.90
N ASN A 100 6.85 -21.95 -2.81
CA ASN A 100 6.03 -21.38 -1.75
C ASN A 100 6.91 -21.09 -0.54
N ASP A 101 7.57 -19.94 -0.54
CA ASP A 101 8.50 -19.55 0.53
C ASP A 101 7.93 -18.37 1.33
N VAL A 102 8.17 -18.38 2.63
CA VAL A 102 7.79 -17.31 3.55
C VAL A 102 9.01 -16.84 4.29
N TYR A 103 9.26 -15.54 4.24
CA TYR A 103 10.37 -14.90 4.94
C TYR A 103 9.80 -14.02 6.04
N PHE A 104 10.40 -14.12 7.22
CA PHE A 104 10.06 -13.34 8.40
C PHE A 104 11.29 -12.59 8.85
N ASP A 105 11.19 -11.26 8.89
CA ASP A 105 12.19 -10.41 9.51
C ASP A 105 11.66 -9.98 10.88
N VAL A 106 12.34 -10.38 11.94
CA VAL A 106 12.06 -9.92 13.31
C VAL A 106 12.98 -8.74 13.58
N ILE A 107 12.40 -7.55 13.66
CA ILE A 107 13.16 -6.31 13.88
C ILE A 107 12.86 -5.81 15.29
N GLU A 108 13.90 -5.56 16.06
CA GLU A 108 13.83 -5.00 17.40
C GLU A 108 14.65 -3.71 17.46
N GLU A 109 14.06 -2.67 18.01
CA GLU A 109 14.68 -1.37 18.28
C GLU A 109 14.74 -1.18 19.80
N ILE A 110 15.92 -0.82 20.30
CA ILE A 110 16.17 -0.65 21.73
C ILE A 110 16.41 0.83 21.99
N ASP A 111 15.48 1.45 22.72
CA ASP A 111 15.60 2.84 23.16
C ASP A 111 16.01 2.85 24.63
N ALA A 112 17.22 3.34 24.92
CA ALA A 112 17.76 3.40 26.27
C ALA A 112 18.34 4.78 26.60
N ILE A 113 18.00 5.28 27.79
CA ILE A 113 18.57 6.49 28.38
C ILE A 113 19.46 6.07 29.53
N ILE A 114 20.74 6.41 29.46
CA ILE A 114 21.74 6.13 30.50
C ILE A 114 22.19 7.47 31.11
N ASP A 115 22.23 7.54 32.43
CA ASP A 115 22.72 8.73 33.13
C ASP A 115 24.26 8.84 33.09
N LYS A 116 24.79 9.96 33.56
CA LYS A 116 26.24 10.21 33.58
C LYS A 116 27.02 9.29 34.54
N GLN A 117 26.34 8.59 35.43
CA GLN A 117 26.91 7.60 36.35
C GLN A 117 26.86 6.18 35.78
N GLY A 118 26.26 6.00 34.60
CA GLY A 118 26.10 4.70 33.95
C GLY A 118 24.86 3.92 34.39
N ALA A 119 23.95 4.53 35.17
CA ALA A 119 22.69 3.90 35.53
C ALA A 119 21.64 4.08 34.43
N THR A 120 20.90 3.02 34.14
CA THR A 120 19.79 3.05 33.19
C THR A 120 18.62 3.83 33.77
N VAL A 121 18.26 4.93 33.11
CA VAL A 121 17.11 5.77 33.46
C VAL A 121 15.83 5.22 32.83
N SER A 122 15.94 4.78 31.57
CA SER A 122 14.87 4.11 30.84
C SER A 122 15.48 3.13 29.85
N ALA A 123 14.81 2.00 29.63
CA ALA A 123 15.12 1.09 28.55
C ALA A 123 13.81 0.45 28.10
N GLU A 124 13.45 0.67 26.84
CA GLU A 124 12.32 0.04 26.18
C GLU A 124 12.80 -0.69 24.92
N ILE A 125 12.07 -1.75 24.56
CA ILE A 125 12.32 -2.51 23.34
C ILE A 125 11.03 -2.50 22.54
N GLN A 126 11.10 -1.99 21.31
CA GLN A 126 10.00 -1.99 20.36
C GLN A 126 10.32 -2.99 19.25
N GLY A 127 9.51 -4.04 19.15
CA GLY A 127 9.68 -5.08 18.15
C GLY A 127 8.52 -5.13 17.16
N TYR A 128 8.81 -5.44 15.90
CA TYR A 128 7.79 -5.81 14.93
C TYR A 128 8.30 -6.92 14.00
N VAL A 129 7.35 -7.74 13.53
CA VAL A 129 7.63 -8.80 12.56
C VAL A 129 7.18 -8.32 11.20
N ARG A 130 8.12 -8.25 10.25
CA ARG A 130 7.83 -7.97 8.85
C ARG A 130 7.78 -9.27 8.06
N LEU A 131 6.73 -9.44 7.28
CA LEU A 131 6.50 -10.63 6.47
C LEU A 131 6.65 -10.30 4.98
N PHE A 132 7.47 -11.07 4.27
CA PHE A 132 7.58 -11.02 2.81
C PHE A 132 7.02 -12.30 2.21
N ASN A 133 6.17 -12.19 1.19
CA ASN A 133 5.28 -13.27 0.76
C ASN A 133 5.55 -13.73 -0.68
N LEU A 134 5.79 -15.03 -0.87
CA LEU A 134 5.81 -15.74 -2.16
C LEU A 134 5.07 -17.09 -2.02
N ILE A 135 3.78 -17.10 -1.66
CA ILE A 135 2.99 -18.35 -1.49
C ILE A 135 1.74 -18.35 -2.37
N HIS A 136 1.42 -19.46 -3.05
CA HIS A 136 0.11 -19.77 -3.63
C HIS A 136 -0.80 -20.40 -2.55
N ILE A 137 -2.04 -19.92 -2.41
CA ILE A 137 -3.09 -20.54 -1.59
C ILE A 137 -4.21 -20.96 -2.54
#